data_AF-A0A7R9YRW2-F1
#
_entry.id   AF-A0A7R9YRW2-F1
#
_cell.length_a   1.000
_cell.length_b   1.000
_cell.length_c   1.000
_cell.angle_alpha   90.00
_cell.angle_beta   90.00
_cell.angle_gamma   90.00
#
_symmetry.space_group_name_H-M   'P 1'
#
loop_
_entity.id
_entity.type
_entity.pdbx_description
1 polymer ?
#
loop_
_entity_poly.entity_id
_entity_poly.type
_entity_poly.pdbx_seq_one_letter_code
_entity_poly.pdbx_strand_id
1 'polypeptide(L)'
;AAPPPGVDVDGAQRGPPPLPTALSLSEADAATAAAAAVGGSSAVPAEAGRPDTRLLVLDATSLSRVRVSVYLMDVELLFSAQPFGAAARDGASSAAPPGSSGVPSNFAFVRPAHSVELDLTASGLAALPPGVAALPPPRTAPEAAADVVRLSLLLSALFAGLEGNAAVMVEAAGGGLVSRRPVYRAKLDVRAFEKHGLLTVTAAGSGAAVPAAYVKAFACAPGASDASAAFHKDGYTDRRGRFDFWSVTPADTRARVGRLALLVAHPTLGSVVLQVAPPPH
;
A
#
# COMPACT_ATOMS: atom_id res chain seq x y z
N ALA A 1 -27.01 52.60 -9.16
CA ALA A 1 -25.68 52.00 -9.00
C ALA A 1 -25.87 50.59 -8.47
N ALA A 2 -25.51 49.57 -9.25
CA ALA A 2 -25.56 48.18 -8.77
C ALA A 2 -24.40 47.95 -7.78
N PRO A 3 -24.59 47.20 -6.69
CA PRO A 3 -23.51 46.89 -5.77
C PRO A 3 -22.46 46.00 -6.44
N PRO A 4 -21.17 46.12 -6.08
CA PRO A 4 -20.12 45.26 -6.62
C PRO A 4 -20.35 43.79 -6.23
N PRO A 5 -19.89 42.84 -7.06
CA PRO A 5 -20.06 41.42 -6.78
C PRO A 5 -19.31 41.04 -5.49
N GLY A 6 -20.05 40.58 -4.47
CA GLY A 6 -19.49 40.07 -3.21
C GLY A 6 -20.13 40.57 -1.92
N VAL A 7 -21.18 41.41 -1.98
CA VAL A 7 -21.85 41.96 -0.78
C VAL A 7 -23.35 41.69 -0.84
N ASP A 8 -23.87 40.85 0.05
CA ASP A 8 -25.30 40.76 0.34
C ASP A 8 -25.71 41.92 1.27
N VAL A 9 -27.03 42.19 1.34
CA VAL A 9 -27.69 43.36 1.95
C VAL A 9 -27.34 43.60 3.43
N ASP A 10 -26.70 42.64 4.12
CA ASP A 10 -26.35 42.68 5.54
C ASP A 10 -24.86 42.96 5.86
N GLY A 11 -24.01 43.29 4.87
CA GLY A 11 -22.66 43.83 5.13
C GLY A 11 -21.64 42.88 5.79
N ALA A 12 -21.94 41.58 5.90
CA ALA A 12 -21.00 40.59 6.41
C ALA A 12 -20.00 40.17 5.32
N GLN A 13 -18.70 40.43 5.53
CA GLN A 13 -17.65 39.83 4.71
C GLN A 13 -17.72 38.30 4.84
N ARG A 14 -17.94 37.58 3.74
CA ARG A 14 -17.64 36.14 3.70
C ARG A 14 -16.13 36.01 3.90
N GLY A 15 -15.72 35.44 5.03
CA GLY A 15 -14.34 35.00 5.22
C GLY A 15 -13.91 34.08 4.08
N PRO A 16 -12.60 33.94 3.83
CA PRO A 16 -12.11 33.01 2.82
C PRO A 16 -12.72 31.61 3.04
N PRO A 17 -13.08 30.87 1.97
CA PRO A 17 -13.61 29.53 2.12
C PRO A 17 -12.65 28.69 2.98
N PRO A 18 -13.15 27.83 3.88
CA PRO A 18 -12.28 26.98 4.69
C PRO A 18 -11.37 26.17 3.74
N LEU A 19 -10.08 26.13 4.07
CA LEU A 19 -9.09 25.37 3.32
C LEU A 19 -9.56 23.90 3.21
N PRO A 20 -9.34 23.24 2.06
CA PRO A 20 -9.77 21.86 1.87
C PRO A 20 -9.01 20.93 2.84
N THR A 21 -9.75 20.29 3.75
CA THR A 21 -9.19 19.26 4.63
C THR A 21 -8.96 17.97 3.83
N ALA A 22 -7.75 17.42 3.90
CA ALA A 22 -7.39 16.20 3.19
C ALA A 22 -6.45 15.31 4.02
N LEU A 23 -6.54 13.99 3.79
CA LEU A 23 -5.70 12.99 4.44
C LEU A 23 -5.45 11.83 3.47
N SER A 24 -4.17 11.50 3.22
CA SER A 24 -3.83 10.36 2.36
C SER A 24 -2.60 9.61 2.83
N LEU A 25 -2.60 8.30 2.60
CA LEU A 25 -1.48 7.38 2.85
C LEU A 25 -1.00 6.76 1.53
N SER A 26 0.29 6.80 1.28
CA SER A 26 0.92 6.19 0.10
C SER A 26 2.24 5.51 0.46
N GLU A 27 2.69 4.52 -0.31
CA GLU A 27 4.02 3.92 -0.13
C GLU A 27 5.06 4.65 -1.00
N ALA A 28 6.26 4.83 -0.47
CA ALA A 28 7.41 5.32 -1.23
C ALA A 28 8.64 4.46 -0.91
N ASP A 29 9.48 4.24 -1.93
CA ASP A 29 10.82 3.67 -1.71
C ASP A 29 11.67 4.66 -0.90
N ALA A 30 12.34 4.19 0.17
CA ALA A 30 13.20 5.05 0.99
C ALA A 30 14.29 5.77 0.19
N ALA A 31 14.80 5.17 -0.89
CA ALA A 31 15.76 5.82 -1.77
C ALA A 31 15.16 7.07 -2.46
N THR A 32 13.90 6.99 -2.87
CA THR A 32 13.16 8.09 -3.51
C THR A 32 12.73 9.15 -2.50
N ALA A 33 12.33 8.73 -1.30
CA ALA A 33 11.98 9.64 -0.20
C ALA A 33 13.21 10.38 0.36
N ALA A 34 14.35 9.70 0.48
CA ALA A 34 15.61 10.29 0.92
C ALA A 34 16.15 11.32 -0.09
N ALA A 35 16.03 11.04 -1.39
CA ALA A 35 16.41 11.98 -2.45
C ALA A 35 15.58 13.28 -2.42
N ALA A 36 14.30 13.21 -1.99
CA ALA A 36 13.47 14.40 -1.79
C ALA A 36 13.84 15.21 -0.54
N ALA A 37 14.47 14.58 0.46
CA ALA A 37 14.82 15.17 1.75
C ALA A 37 16.23 15.82 1.80
N VAL A 38 17.02 15.77 0.73
CA VAL A 38 18.41 16.28 0.73
C VAL A 38 18.47 17.80 0.79
N GLY A 39 18.37 18.29 2.02
CA GLY A 39 18.77 19.62 2.50
C GLY A 39 19.25 19.59 3.95
N GLY A 40 19.45 18.40 4.55
CA GLY A 40 19.93 18.26 5.92
C GLY A 40 20.53 16.88 6.16
N SER A 41 21.78 16.87 6.64
CA SER A 41 22.58 15.67 6.92
C SER A 41 21.99 14.85 8.07
N SER A 42 21.52 13.63 7.78
CA SER A 42 21.75 12.45 8.63
C SER A 42 21.61 11.21 7.75
N ALA A 43 22.65 10.39 7.73
CA ALA A 43 22.85 9.30 6.79
C ALA A 43 21.71 8.27 6.81
N VAL A 44 21.06 8.08 5.67
CA VAL A 44 20.26 6.89 5.37
C VAL A 44 21.25 5.75 5.11
N PRO A 45 21.23 4.62 5.84
CA PRO A 45 22.14 3.52 5.57
C PRO A 45 21.90 2.97 4.17
N ALA A 46 22.97 2.86 3.40
CA ALA A 46 22.96 2.28 2.07
C ALA A 46 22.82 0.75 2.17
N GLU A 47 21.58 0.24 2.23
CA GLU A 47 21.25 -1.10 1.74
C GLU A 47 20.22 -0.97 0.62
N ALA A 48 20.73 -0.72 -0.58
CA ALA A 48 19.94 -0.74 -1.80
C ALA A 48 19.52 -2.19 -2.12
N GLY A 49 18.22 -2.46 -1.97
CA GLY A 49 17.58 -3.67 -2.45
C GLY A 49 17.27 -4.71 -1.38
N ARG A 50 16.37 -4.40 -0.43
CA ARG A 50 15.72 -5.38 0.48
C ARG A 50 14.49 -4.75 1.18
N PRO A 51 13.53 -5.58 1.66
CA PRO A 51 12.13 -5.20 1.88
C PRO A 51 11.83 -4.43 3.19
N ASP A 52 12.85 -4.01 3.95
CA ASP A 52 12.66 -3.27 5.21
C ASP A 52 12.77 -1.74 5.07
N THR A 53 12.98 -1.23 3.86
CA THR A 53 13.14 0.21 3.59
C THR A 53 11.92 0.85 2.90
N ARG A 54 10.73 0.25 2.97
CA ARG A 54 9.51 0.91 2.45
C ARG A 54 9.01 1.91 3.48
N LEU A 55 8.91 3.17 3.08
CA LEU A 55 8.36 4.24 3.91
C LEU A 55 6.90 4.47 3.53
N LEU A 56 6.06 4.69 4.53
CA LEU A 56 4.70 5.18 4.28
C LEU A 56 4.73 6.71 4.34
N VAL A 57 4.20 7.35 3.32
CA VAL A 57 4.06 8.80 3.23
C VAL A 57 2.63 9.17 3.64
N LEU A 58 2.53 10.02 4.65
CA LEU A 58 1.29 10.62 5.12
C LEU A 58 1.24 12.07 4.66
N ASP A 59 0.24 12.39 3.84
CA ASP A 59 -0.10 13.77 3.48
C ASP A 59 -1.35 14.19 4.25
N ALA A 60 -1.25 15.29 5.01
CA ALA A 60 -2.34 15.84 5.81
C ALA A 60 -2.46 17.34 5.56
N THR A 61 -3.65 17.81 5.20
CA THR A 61 -3.93 19.23 4.93
C THR A 61 -4.93 19.76 5.94
N SER A 62 -4.62 20.89 6.58
CA SER A 62 -5.49 21.55 7.57
C SER A 62 -5.90 20.63 8.72
N LEU A 63 -4.95 19.80 9.18
CA LEU A 63 -5.11 18.89 10.32
C LEU A 63 -4.02 19.18 11.35
N SER A 64 -4.42 19.33 12.62
CA SER A 64 -3.48 19.53 13.74
C SER A 64 -3.09 18.23 14.43
N ARG A 65 -3.86 17.14 14.22
CA ARG A 65 -3.60 15.85 14.83
C ARG A 65 -4.08 14.71 13.93
N VAL A 66 -3.27 13.67 13.83
CA VAL A 66 -3.62 12.43 13.15
C VAL A 66 -3.22 11.25 14.01
N ARG A 67 -4.14 10.32 14.23
CA ARG A 67 -3.86 9.01 14.82
C ARG A 67 -3.46 8.04 13.72
N VAL A 68 -2.30 7.41 13.87
CA VAL A 68 -1.86 6.31 13.01
C VAL A 68 -1.99 5.00 13.79
N SER A 69 -2.80 4.08 13.27
CA SER A 69 -3.08 2.78 13.87
C SER A 69 -2.65 1.66 12.94
N VAL A 70 -2.15 0.56 13.52
CA VAL A 70 -1.74 -0.63 12.77
C VAL A 70 -2.55 -1.83 13.23
N TYR A 71 -3.13 -2.54 12.26
CA TYR A 71 -3.91 -3.75 12.47
C TYR A 71 -3.21 -4.91 11.81
N LEU A 72 -3.11 -6.04 12.51
CA LEU A 72 -2.69 -7.29 11.87
C LEU A 72 -3.74 -7.70 10.84
N MET A 73 -3.28 -8.16 9.68
CA MET A 73 -4.15 -8.47 8.57
C MET A 73 -4.11 -9.96 8.25
N ASP A 74 -5.28 -10.57 8.10
CA ASP A 74 -5.39 -11.83 7.38
C ASP A 74 -5.31 -11.54 5.88
N VAL A 75 -4.13 -11.77 5.32
CA VAL A 75 -3.84 -11.47 3.92
C VAL A 75 -4.61 -12.37 2.96
N GLU A 76 -4.87 -13.62 3.34
CA GLU A 76 -5.62 -14.55 2.49
C GLU A 76 -7.08 -14.10 2.40
N LEU A 77 -7.65 -13.67 3.52
CA LEU A 77 -9.01 -13.16 3.55
C LEU A 77 -9.15 -11.88 2.70
N LEU A 78 -8.23 -10.92 2.85
CA LEU A 78 -8.24 -9.69 2.04
C LEU A 78 -8.12 -10.02 0.54
N PHE A 79 -7.17 -10.90 0.20
CA PHE A 79 -6.93 -11.29 -1.19
C PHE A 79 -8.14 -12.01 -1.79
N SER A 80 -8.81 -12.87 -1.02
CA SER A 80 -10.00 -13.58 -1.48
C SER A 80 -11.18 -12.63 -1.73
N ALA A 81 -11.25 -11.52 -0.98
CA ALA A 81 -12.28 -10.49 -1.16
C ALA A 81 -11.98 -9.54 -2.33
N GLN A 82 -10.71 -9.24 -2.59
CA GLN A 82 -10.27 -8.28 -3.62
C GLN A 82 -8.96 -8.71 -4.31
N PRO A 83 -8.99 -9.77 -5.12
CA PRO A 83 -7.78 -10.37 -5.68
C PRO A 83 -7.02 -9.42 -6.63
N PHE A 84 -7.73 -8.52 -7.32
CA PHE A 84 -7.14 -7.53 -8.24
C PHE A 84 -7.02 -6.11 -7.66
N GLY A 85 -7.27 -5.94 -6.34
CA GLY A 85 -7.26 -4.63 -5.67
C GLY A 85 -5.89 -3.94 -5.65
N ALA A 86 -5.80 -2.73 -5.11
CA ALA A 86 -4.58 -1.92 -5.08
C ALA A 86 -3.35 -2.62 -4.45
N ALA A 87 -3.59 -3.61 -3.59
CA ALA A 87 -2.61 -4.51 -3.01
C ALA A 87 -1.90 -5.44 -4.02
N ALA A 88 -2.54 -5.77 -5.13
CA ALA A 88 -2.05 -6.76 -6.10
C ALA A 88 -1.05 -6.19 -7.12
N ARG A 89 -0.71 -4.90 -7.01
CA ARG A 89 0.11 -4.16 -7.98
C ARG A 89 1.59 -4.08 -7.64
N ASP A 90 2.01 -4.43 -6.43
CA ASP A 90 3.37 -4.17 -5.94
C ASP A 90 4.45 -5.18 -6.40
N GLY A 91 4.15 -5.98 -7.43
CA GLY A 91 5.08 -6.93 -8.07
C GLY A 91 5.70 -6.49 -9.41
N ALA A 92 5.24 -5.39 -10.01
CA ALA A 92 5.82 -4.84 -11.25
C ALA A 92 5.54 -3.33 -11.39
N SER A 93 6.56 -2.58 -11.80
CA SER A 93 6.53 -1.13 -12.00
C SER A 93 5.46 -0.69 -13.00
N SER A 94 4.42 0.01 -12.54
CA SER A 94 3.62 0.93 -13.38
C SER A 94 2.72 1.81 -12.50
N ALA A 95 2.75 3.11 -12.77
CA ALA A 95 2.11 4.16 -11.99
C ALA A 95 0.58 4.00 -11.93
N ALA A 96 0.02 4.09 -10.71
CA ALA A 96 -1.42 4.09 -10.50
C ALA A 96 -2.04 5.46 -10.85
N PRO A 97 -3.27 5.50 -11.41
CA PRO A 97 -4.01 6.74 -11.59
C PRO A 97 -4.48 7.31 -10.24
N PRO A 98 -4.51 8.65 -10.07
CA PRO A 98 -4.96 9.29 -8.85
C PRO A 98 -6.47 9.11 -8.65
N GLY A 99 -6.91 8.77 -7.44
CA GLY A 99 -8.32 8.85 -7.03
C GLY A 99 -9.03 7.54 -6.63
N SER A 100 -8.37 6.38 -6.63
CA SER A 100 -8.97 5.14 -6.10
C SER A 100 -8.45 4.81 -4.69
N SER A 101 -8.99 5.46 -3.66
CA SER A 101 -8.81 5.08 -2.25
C SER A 101 -9.65 3.85 -1.89
N GLY A 102 -9.61 2.82 -2.74
CA GLY A 102 -10.38 1.59 -2.60
C GLY A 102 -9.74 0.62 -1.62
N VAL A 103 -9.76 0.93 -0.33
CA VAL A 103 -9.65 -0.09 0.73
C VAL A 103 -11.08 -0.48 1.15
N PRO A 104 -11.42 -1.77 1.23
CA PRO A 104 -12.80 -2.19 1.44
C PRO A 104 -13.32 -1.77 2.80
N SER A 105 -14.60 -1.38 2.82
CA SER A 105 -15.44 -1.16 4.01
C SER A 105 -15.68 -2.43 4.84
N ASN A 106 -15.21 -3.59 4.37
CA ASN A 106 -15.55 -4.93 4.86
C ASN A 106 -14.40 -5.63 5.59
N PHE A 107 -13.58 -4.90 6.36
CA PHE A 107 -12.64 -5.52 7.28
C PHE A 107 -13.22 -5.55 8.70
N ALA A 108 -13.26 -6.74 9.32
CA ALA A 108 -13.52 -6.87 10.74
C ALA A 108 -12.23 -6.55 11.50
N PHE A 109 -12.09 -5.31 11.96
CA PHE A 109 -10.91 -4.89 12.72
C PHE A 109 -10.99 -5.42 14.15
N VAL A 110 -10.17 -6.42 14.45
CA VAL A 110 -9.78 -6.73 15.82
C VAL A 110 -8.80 -5.63 16.26
N ARG A 111 -8.86 -5.20 17.53
CA ARG A 111 -8.16 -4.02 18.10
C ARG A 111 -6.82 -3.69 17.42
N PRO A 112 -6.46 -2.39 17.27
CA PRO A 112 -5.15 -2.04 16.73
C PRO A 112 -4.06 -2.67 17.59
N ALA A 113 -3.09 -3.31 16.93
CA ALA A 113 -1.92 -3.86 17.60
C ALA A 113 -1.09 -2.73 18.21
N HIS A 114 -0.98 -1.61 17.49
CA HIS A 114 -0.30 -0.40 17.92
C HIS A 114 -1.06 0.84 17.42
N SER A 115 -0.97 1.94 18.17
CA SER A 115 -1.52 3.23 17.78
C SER A 115 -0.64 4.35 18.32
N VAL A 116 -0.37 5.36 17.48
CA VAL A 116 0.42 6.54 17.81
C VAL A 116 -0.35 7.78 17.38
N GLU A 117 -0.38 8.79 18.24
CA GLU A 117 -0.90 10.11 17.92
C GLU A 117 0.24 10.98 17.40
N LEU A 118 0.05 11.58 16.22
CA LEU A 118 0.97 12.54 15.63
C LEU A 118 0.37 13.94 15.77
N ASP A 119 1.10 14.82 16.45
CA ASP A 119 0.80 16.24 16.52
C ASP A 119 1.42 16.94 15.31
N LEU A 120 0.58 17.50 14.45
CA LEU A 120 0.95 18.13 13.20
C LEU A 120 1.13 19.66 13.34
N THR A 121 1.02 20.20 14.56
CA THR A 121 1.36 21.60 14.83
C THR A 121 2.86 21.83 14.73
N ALA A 122 3.30 23.09 14.61
CA ALA A 122 4.73 23.42 14.56
C ALA A 122 5.54 22.84 15.73
N SER A 123 4.98 22.86 16.94
CA SER A 123 5.61 22.28 18.13
C SER A 123 5.63 20.75 18.08
N GLY A 124 4.58 20.11 17.57
CA GLY A 124 4.50 18.67 17.39
C GLY A 124 5.50 18.14 16.36
N LEU A 125 5.66 18.86 15.24
CA LEU A 125 6.64 18.54 14.20
C LEU A 125 8.10 18.67 14.68
N ALA A 126 8.36 19.52 15.68
CA ALA A 126 9.68 19.61 16.31
C ALA A 126 9.97 18.45 17.29
N ALA A 127 8.95 17.70 17.70
CA ALA A 127 9.03 16.63 18.70
C ALA A 127 8.47 15.30 18.15
N LEU A 128 8.75 15.00 16.88
CA LEU A 128 8.29 13.78 16.23
C LEU A 128 8.86 12.52 16.89
N PRO A 129 8.07 11.44 17.01
CA PRO A 129 8.55 10.18 17.55
C PRO A 129 9.59 9.52 16.62
N PRO A 130 10.42 8.59 17.15
CA PRO A 130 11.36 7.82 16.34
C PRO A 130 10.68 7.15 15.16
N GLY A 131 11.31 7.22 13.99
CA GLY A 131 10.75 6.66 12.75
C GLY A 131 9.80 7.59 12.00
N VAL A 132 9.55 8.80 12.48
CA VAL A 132 8.78 9.81 11.75
C VAL A 132 9.67 10.98 11.40
N ALA A 133 9.70 11.35 10.13
CA ALA A 133 10.41 12.52 9.67
C ALA A 133 9.55 13.34 8.72
N ALA A 134 9.53 14.65 8.92
CA ALA A 134 8.90 15.58 7.99
C ALA A 134 9.64 15.55 6.65
N LEU A 135 8.89 15.46 5.56
CA LEU A 135 9.41 15.60 4.21
C LEU A 135 9.07 17.00 3.70
N PRO A 136 9.97 17.64 2.94
CA PRO A 136 9.61 18.88 2.27
C PRO A 136 8.44 18.64 1.29
N PRO A 137 7.58 19.66 1.08
CA PRO A 137 6.51 19.55 0.11
C PRO A 137 7.09 19.25 -1.29
N PRO A 138 6.38 18.49 -2.14
CA PRO A 138 6.87 18.15 -3.46
C PRO A 138 7.03 19.44 -4.27
N ARG A 139 8.20 19.64 -4.91
CA ARG A 139 8.55 20.86 -5.65
C ARG A 139 7.57 21.21 -6.80
N THR A 140 6.72 20.27 -7.19
CA THR A 140 5.70 20.42 -8.24
C THR A 140 4.31 20.82 -7.71
N ALA A 141 4.09 20.89 -6.39
CA ALA A 141 2.83 21.34 -5.85
C ALA A 141 2.66 22.86 -6.05
N PRO A 142 1.45 23.33 -6.43
CA PRO A 142 1.18 24.76 -6.48
C PRO A 142 1.39 25.38 -5.10
N GLU A 143 1.92 26.61 -5.06
CA GLU A 143 2.29 27.39 -3.88
C GLU A 143 1.14 27.52 -2.83
N ALA A 144 -0.10 27.23 -3.23
CA ALA A 144 -1.27 27.10 -2.37
C ALA A 144 -1.26 25.87 -1.41
N ALA A 145 -0.26 24.99 -1.49
CA ALA A 145 -0.08 23.83 -0.60
C ALA A 145 0.62 24.17 0.75
N ALA A 146 0.60 25.44 1.18
CA ALA A 146 1.33 25.92 2.36
C ALA A 146 0.87 25.28 3.70
N ASP A 147 -0.33 24.69 3.74
CA ASP A 147 -0.91 24.03 4.93
C ASP A 147 -0.90 22.49 4.82
N VAL A 148 -0.10 21.95 3.89
CA VAL A 148 0.09 20.50 3.73
C VAL A 148 1.29 20.06 4.55
N VAL A 149 1.05 19.20 5.54
CA VAL A 149 2.07 18.49 6.29
C VAL A 149 2.31 17.14 5.63
N ARG A 150 3.55 16.90 5.23
CA ARG A 150 3.99 15.62 4.68
C ARG A 150 4.96 14.93 5.64
N LEU A 151 4.62 13.73 6.07
CA LEU A 151 5.47 12.90 6.94
C LEU A 151 5.87 11.60 6.25
N SER A 152 7.10 11.18 6.45
CA SER A 152 7.56 9.82 6.20
C SER A 152 7.49 9.02 7.50
N LEU A 153 6.97 7.80 7.40
CA LEU A 153 6.71 6.90 8.52
C LEU A 153 7.48 5.60 8.27
N LEU A 154 8.46 5.33 9.11
CA LEU A 154 9.18 4.06 9.17
C LEU A 154 8.45 3.15 10.16
N LEU A 155 7.64 2.24 9.63
CA LEU A 155 6.77 1.39 10.46
C LEU A 155 7.54 0.56 11.50
N SER A 156 8.75 0.12 11.18
CA SER A 156 9.58 -0.67 12.12
C SER A 156 9.99 0.15 13.36
N ALA A 157 10.22 1.45 13.21
CA ALA A 157 10.57 2.35 14.29
C ALA A 157 9.34 2.86 15.06
N LEU A 158 8.24 3.15 14.35
CA LEU A 158 6.99 3.57 14.97
C LEU A 158 6.31 2.48 15.81
N PHE A 159 6.46 1.22 15.39
CA PHE A 159 5.74 0.08 15.93
C PHE A 159 6.71 -1.05 16.26
N ALA A 160 7.70 -0.74 17.08
CA ALA A 160 8.62 -1.72 17.64
C ALA A 160 7.83 -2.81 18.38
N GLY A 161 7.96 -4.07 17.96
CA GLY A 161 7.18 -5.19 18.49
C GLY A 161 6.20 -5.83 17.50
N LEU A 162 6.11 -5.30 16.27
CA LEU A 162 5.54 -6.08 15.16
C LEU A 162 6.48 -7.24 14.82
N GLU A 163 6.24 -8.40 15.41
CA GLU A 163 7.03 -9.61 15.17
C GLU A 163 6.72 -10.21 13.78
N GLY A 164 7.78 -10.66 13.09
CA GLY A 164 7.68 -11.38 11.83
C GLY A 164 7.41 -10.51 10.59
N ASN A 165 7.00 -11.17 9.51
CA ASN A 165 6.69 -10.53 8.23
C ASN A 165 5.18 -10.54 7.94
N ALA A 166 4.36 -10.45 8.99
CA ALA A 166 2.91 -10.37 8.82
C ALA A 166 2.53 -9.10 8.04
N ALA A 167 1.63 -9.25 7.08
CA ALA A 167 1.03 -8.10 6.43
C ALA A 167 0.17 -7.33 7.43
N VAL A 168 0.15 -6.01 7.30
CA VAL A 168 -0.57 -5.12 8.21
C VAL A 168 -1.42 -4.13 7.44
N MET A 169 -2.51 -3.69 8.05
CA MET A 169 -3.27 -2.53 7.58
C MET A 169 -2.85 -1.32 8.40
N VAL A 170 -2.40 -0.26 7.74
CA VAL A 170 -2.14 1.03 8.38
C VAL A 170 -3.32 1.95 8.13
N GLU A 171 -3.83 2.56 9.19
CA GLU A 171 -4.90 3.54 9.16
C GLU A 171 -4.39 4.88 9.71
N ALA A 172 -4.60 5.96 8.97
CA ALA A 172 -4.46 7.31 9.47
C ALA A 172 -5.87 7.92 9.62
N ALA A 173 -6.17 8.45 10.79
CA ALA A 173 -7.46 9.07 11.09
C ALA A 173 -7.28 10.44 11.75
N GLY A 174 -7.98 11.45 11.27
CA GLY A 174 -7.92 12.82 11.79
C GLY A 174 -8.94 13.73 11.11
N GLY A 175 -9.52 14.68 11.86
CA GLY A 175 -10.51 15.63 11.33
C GLY A 175 -11.74 14.98 10.69
N GLY A 176 -12.16 13.80 11.15
CA GLY A 176 -13.27 13.03 10.57
C GLY A 176 -12.91 12.28 9.27
N LEU A 177 -11.68 12.41 8.78
CA LEU A 177 -11.16 11.68 7.63
C LEU A 177 -10.46 10.41 8.08
N VAL A 178 -10.53 9.38 7.24
CA VAL A 178 -9.82 8.11 7.43
C VAL A 178 -9.18 7.71 6.11
N SER A 179 -7.87 7.45 6.14
CA SER A 179 -7.12 6.87 5.04
C SER A 179 -6.53 5.53 5.49
N ARG A 180 -6.60 4.52 4.63
CA ARG A 180 -6.11 3.17 4.93
C ARG A 180 -5.20 2.69 3.83
N ARG A 181 -4.16 1.93 4.19
CA ARG A 181 -3.24 1.31 3.23
C ARG A 181 -2.79 -0.05 3.76
N PRO A 182 -3.01 -1.15 3.01
CA PRO A 182 -2.37 -2.42 3.32
C PRO A 182 -0.87 -2.31 3.01
N VAL A 183 -0.04 -2.82 3.91
CA VAL A 183 1.41 -2.90 3.78
C VAL A 183 1.82 -4.37 3.85
N TYR A 184 2.33 -4.87 2.73
CA TYR A 184 2.80 -6.24 2.58
C TYR A 184 4.27 -6.30 2.93
N ARG A 185 4.61 -7.15 3.91
CA ARG A 185 6.00 -7.42 4.29
C ARG A 185 6.37 -8.76 3.70
N ALA A 186 7.44 -8.81 2.92
CA ALA A 186 7.87 -10.04 2.28
C ALA A 186 9.39 -10.13 2.19
N LYS A 187 9.95 -11.21 2.72
CA LYS A 187 11.32 -11.67 2.47
C LYS A 187 11.31 -12.77 1.39
N LEU A 188 10.50 -12.57 0.36
CA LEU A 188 10.29 -13.47 -0.78
C LEU A 188 10.64 -12.73 -2.09
N ASP A 189 11.34 -13.40 -2.98
CA ASP A 189 11.41 -13.06 -4.41
C ASP A 189 10.53 -14.04 -5.18
N VAL A 190 9.48 -13.49 -5.80
CA VAL A 190 8.43 -14.23 -6.51
C VAL A 190 8.50 -13.86 -7.98
N ARG A 191 8.69 -14.85 -8.84
CA ARG A 191 8.76 -14.65 -10.29
C ARG A 191 7.77 -15.55 -10.99
N ALA A 192 6.96 -14.94 -11.87
CA ALA A 192 6.05 -15.66 -12.74
C ALA A 192 6.66 -15.85 -14.13
N PHE A 193 6.60 -17.08 -14.62
CA PHE A 193 6.92 -17.47 -15.99
C PHE A 193 5.61 -17.68 -16.72
N GLU A 194 4.98 -16.57 -17.11
CA GLU A 194 3.62 -16.53 -17.68
C GLU A 194 3.46 -17.46 -18.87
N LYS A 195 4.48 -17.56 -19.75
CA LYS A 195 4.45 -18.47 -20.91
C LYS A 195 4.25 -19.95 -20.57
N HIS A 196 4.61 -20.35 -19.37
CA HIS A 196 4.54 -21.74 -18.91
C HIS A 196 3.50 -21.95 -17.80
N GLY A 197 2.86 -20.89 -17.32
CA GLY A 197 1.93 -21.01 -16.18
C GLY A 197 2.62 -21.39 -14.88
N LEU A 198 3.90 -21.04 -14.73
CA LEU A 198 4.73 -21.44 -13.59
C LEU A 198 5.12 -20.23 -12.73
N LEU A 199 5.17 -20.44 -11.43
CA LEU A 199 5.64 -19.50 -10.43
C LEU A 199 6.87 -20.08 -9.75
N THR A 200 7.87 -19.25 -9.45
CA THR A 200 8.99 -19.61 -8.58
C THR A 200 9.08 -18.67 -7.40
N VAL A 201 9.30 -19.22 -6.22
CA VAL A 201 9.41 -18.51 -4.94
C VAL A 201 10.76 -18.83 -4.31
N THR A 202 11.52 -17.79 -4.02
CA THR A 202 12.81 -17.89 -3.35
C THR A 202 12.90 -16.91 -2.18
N ALA A 203 13.76 -17.20 -1.20
CA ALA A 203 13.98 -16.31 -0.08
C ALA A 203 14.81 -15.11 -0.55
N ALA A 204 14.30 -13.91 -0.26
CA ALA A 204 14.98 -12.68 -0.64
C ALA A 204 16.38 -12.63 -0.02
N GLY A 205 17.38 -12.37 -0.84
CA GLY A 205 18.77 -12.22 -0.41
C GLY A 205 19.62 -13.50 -0.41
N SER A 206 19.08 -14.66 -0.04
CA SER A 206 19.81 -15.93 -0.16
C SER A 206 19.56 -16.62 -1.51
N GLY A 207 18.44 -16.35 -2.17
CA GLY A 207 18.02 -17.03 -3.39
C GLY A 207 17.62 -18.48 -3.18
N ALA A 208 17.55 -18.95 -1.93
CA ALA A 208 17.15 -20.31 -1.61
C ALA A 208 15.69 -20.56 -2.01
N ALA A 209 15.41 -21.72 -2.58
CA ALA A 209 14.04 -22.13 -2.90
C ALA A 209 13.17 -22.15 -1.62
N VAL A 210 11.95 -21.62 -1.72
CA VAL A 210 10.98 -21.62 -0.60
C VAL A 210 9.90 -22.66 -0.87
N PRO A 211 10.03 -23.88 -0.31
CA PRO A 211 8.98 -24.88 -0.37
C PRO A 211 7.82 -24.53 0.56
N ALA A 212 6.66 -25.13 0.32
CA ALA A 212 5.48 -25.00 1.16
C ALA A 212 4.99 -23.56 1.38
N ALA A 213 5.33 -22.62 0.49
CA ALA A 213 4.63 -21.34 0.41
C ALA A 213 3.25 -21.61 -0.18
N TYR A 214 2.21 -21.12 0.49
CA TYR A 214 0.83 -21.22 0.01
C TYR A 214 0.64 -20.27 -1.17
N VAL A 215 0.00 -20.76 -2.23
CA VAL A 215 -0.33 -19.98 -3.43
C VAL A 215 -1.81 -20.07 -3.67
N LYS A 216 -2.47 -18.92 -3.86
CA LYS A 216 -3.88 -18.82 -4.20
C LYS A 216 -4.06 -17.96 -5.44
N ALA A 217 -4.80 -18.46 -6.42
CA ALA A 217 -5.00 -17.85 -7.71
C ALA A 217 -6.49 -17.54 -7.94
N PHE A 218 -6.76 -16.31 -8.36
CA PHE A 218 -8.05 -15.89 -8.88
C PHE A 218 -7.90 -15.49 -10.35
N ALA A 219 -8.96 -15.66 -11.13
CA ALA A 219 -8.99 -15.31 -12.54
C ALA A 219 -10.15 -14.36 -12.83
N CYS A 220 -9.92 -13.43 -13.76
CA CYS A 220 -10.95 -12.60 -14.38
C CYS A 220 -11.01 -12.87 -15.87
N ALA A 221 -12.21 -12.79 -16.43
CA ALA A 221 -12.39 -12.84 -17.87
C ALA A 221 -11.85 -11.58 -18.57
N PRO A 222 -11.51 -11.65 -19.86
CA PRO A 222 -11.13 -10.48 -20.64
C PRO A 222 -12.20 -9.38 -20.54
N GLY A 223 -11.81 -8.16 -20.18
CA GLY A 223 -12.73 -7.02 -20.06
C GLY A 223 -13.68 -7.06 -18.85
N ALA A 224 -13.66 -8.12 -18.04
CA ALA A 224 -14.47 -8.19 -16.82
C ALA A 224 -13.93 -7.26 -15.73
N SER A 225 -14.84 -6.75 -14.91
CA SER A 225 -14.49 -6.00 -13.71
C SER A 225 -13.78 -6.89 -12.69
N ASP A 226 -12.93 -6.28 -11.86
CA ASP A 226 -12.18 -6.97 -10.81
C ASP A 226 -13.09 -7.63 -9.74
N ALA A 227 -14.32 -7.14 -9.60
CA ALA A 227 -15.34 -7.71 -8.71
C ALA A 227 -15.89 -9.06 -9.21
N SER A 228 -15.72 -9.38 -10.49
CA SER A 228 -16.13 -10.66 -11.09
C SER A 228 -15.07 -11.74 -11.00
N ALA A 229 -14.01 -11.50 -10.22
CA ALA A 229 -12.94 -12.47 -10.03
C ALA A 229 -13.46 -13.77 -9.42
N ALA A 230 -13.10 -14.89 -10.02
CA ALA A 230 -13.45 -16.22 -9.54
C ALA A 230 -12.21 -16.98 -9.10
N PHE A 231 -12.38 -17.84 -8.10
CA PHE A 231 -11.34 -18.77 -7.69
C PHE A 231 -10.87 -19.60 -8.89
N HIS A 232 -9.55 -19.67 -9.09
CA HIS A 232 -8.95 -20.41 -10.20
C HIS A 232 -8.27 -21.68 -9.69
N LYS A 233 -7.38 -21.53 -8.71
CA LYS A 233 -6.55 -22.62 -8.21
C LYS A 233 -5.86 -22.22 -6.90
N ASP A 234 -5.49 -23.18 -6.09
CA ASP A 234 -4.58 -23.00 -4.96
C ASP A 234 -3.63 -24.19 -4.80
N GLY A 235 -2.70 -24.06 -3.87
CA GLY A 235 -1.82 -25.13 -3.44
C GLY A 235 -0.54 -24.60 -2.82
N TYR A 236 0.51 -25.40 -2.88
CA TYR A 236 1.78 -25.10 -2.22
C TYR A 236 2.95 -25.24 -3.20
N THR A 237 3.98 -24.43 -3.00
CA THR A 237 5.23 -24.60 -3.74
C THR A 237 5.90 -25.93 -3.40
N ASP A 238 6.48 -26.56 -4.42
CA ASP A 238 7.22 -27.82 -4.28
C ASP A 238 8.59 -27.63 -3.59
N ARG A 239 9.37 -28.71 -3.47
CA ARG A 239 10.73 -28.66 -2.88
C ARG A 239 11.71 -27.72 -3.61
N ARG A 240 11.39 -27.30 -4.83
CA ARG A 240 12.18 -26.38 -5.65
C ARG A 240 11.60 -24.96 -5.64
N GLY A 241 10.61 -24.70 -4.78
CA GLY A 241 9.93 -23.41 -4.68
C GLY A 241 9.04 -23.12 -5.88
N ARG A 242 8.59 -24.14 -6.62
CA ARG A 242 7.78 -23.96 -7.83
C ARG A 242 6.31 -24.25 -7.60
N PHE A 243 5.46 -23.51 -8.30
CA PHE A 243 4.02 -23.76 -8.32
C PHE A 243 3.49 -23.62 -9.76
N ASP A 244 2.67 -24.56 -10.19
CA ASP A 244 1.98 -24.50 -11.48
C ASP A 244 0.57 -23.94 -11.28
N PHE A 245 0.37 -22.70 -11.75
CA PHE A 245 -0.90 -21.98 -11.60
C PHE A 245 -1.86 -22.18 -12.78
N TRP A 246 -1.51 -22.98 -13.79
CA TRP A 246 -2.28 -23.04 -15.05
C TRP A 246 -2.68 -24.45 -15.49
N SER A 247 -1.76 -25.40 -15.41
CA SER A 247 -2.00 -26.78 -15.81
C SER A 247 -3.00 -27.45 -14.88
N VAL A 248 -3.61 -28.54 -15.35
CA VAL A 248 -4.65 -29.26 -14.60
C VAL A 248 -5.88 -28.37 -14.33
N THR A 249 -6.19 -27.48 -15.27
CA THR A 249 -7.42 -26.68 -15.29
C THR A 249 -8.24 -27.02 -16.55
N PRO A 250 -9.57 -27.23 -16.45
CA PRO A 250 -10.42 -27.52 -17.61
C PRO A 250 -10.23 -26.53 -18.75
N ALA A 251 -10.21 -27.03 -19.99
CA ALA A 251 -9.88 -26.22 -21.17
C ALA A 251 -10.87 -25.07 -21.40
N ASP A 252 -12.15 -25.30 -21.13
CA ASP A 252 -13.21 -24.29 -21.21
C ASP A 252 -13.00 -23.17 -20.18
N THR A 253 -12.54 -23.51 -18.98
CA THR A 253 -12.21 -22.53 -17.93
C THR A 253 -11.00 -21.70 -18.33
N ARG A 254 -9.93 -22.34 -18.83
CA ARG A 254 -8.72 -21.64 -19.31
C ARG A 254 -9.02 -20.68 -20.46
N ALA A 255 -9.88 -21.07 -21.40
CA ALA A 255 -10.28 -20.23 -22.54
C ALA A 255 -11.01 -18.94 -22.13
N ARG A 256 -11.52 -18.86 -20.89
CA ARG A 256 -12.22 -17.69 -20.35
C ARG A 256 -11.33 -16.82 -19.46
N VAL A 257 -10.06 -17.17 -19.23
CA VAL A 257 -9.17 -16.38 -18.37
C VAL A 257 -8.47 -15.30 -19.19
N GLY A 258 -8.64 -14.04 -18.80
CA GLY A 258 -7.91 -12.89 -19.39
C GLY A 258 -6.79 -12.36 -18.51
N ARG A 259 -6.94 -12.46 -17.19
CA ARG A 259 -5.94 -12.05 -16.19
C ARG A 259 -6.02 -12.95 -14.97
N LEU A 260 -4.90 -13.17 -14.30
CA LEU A 260 -4.85 -13.81 -12.99
C LEU A 260 -4.26 -12.87 -11.94
N ALA A 261 -4.73 -13.03 -10.71
CA ALA A 261 -4.08 -12.51 -9.52
C ALA A 261 -3.64 -13.69 -8.66
N LEU A 262 -2.42 -13.61 -8.14
CA LEU A 262 -1.79 -14.65 -7.33
C LEU A 262 -1.39 -14.04 -5.98
N LEU A 263 -1.81 -14.68 -4.89
CA LEU A 263 -1.24 -14.49 -3.56
C LEU A 263 -0.22 -15.60 -3.31
N VAL A 264 0.96 -15.23 -2.84
CA VAL A 264 1.95 -16.12 -2.25
C VAL A 264 2.08 -15.76 -0.78
N ALA A 265 1.91 -16.72 0.12
CA ALA A 265 1.99 -16.51 1.56
C ALA A 265 2.89 -17.56 2.22
N HIS A 266 3.77 -17.10 3.11
CA HIS A 266 4.64 -17.93 3.93
C HIS A 266 4.60 -17.42 5.38
N PRO A 267 4.44 -18.30 6.38
CA PRO A 267 4.22 -17.89 7.77
C PRO A 267 5.32 -17.00 8.35
N THR A 268 6.58 -17.23 7.95
CA THR A 268 7.72 -16.46 8.47
C THR A 268 8.32 -15.48 7.47
N LEU A 269 8.11 -15.69 6.17
CA LEU A 269 8.72 -14.89 5.11
C LEU A 269 7.73 -13.87 4.55
N GLY A 270 6.47 -13.90 4.99
CA GLY A 270 5.46 -12.91 4.64
C GLY A 270 4.72 -13.25 3.36
N SER A 271 4.17 -12.23 2.71
CA SER A 271 3.26 -12.43 1.58
C SER A 271 3.47 -11.44 0.45
N VAL A 272 3.30 -11.94 -0.78
CA VAL A 272 3.40 -11.18 -2.02
C VAL A 272 2.13 -11.40 -2.82
N VAL A 273 1.58 -10.32 -3.38
CA VAL A 273 0.49 -10.41 -4.35
C VAL A 273 1.00 -9.87 -5.69
N LEU A 274 0.70 -10.58 -6.77
CA LEU A 274 1.07 -10.18 -8.12
C LEU A 274 -0.06 -10.51 -9.11
N GLN A 275 -0.13 -9.72 -10.17
CA GLN A 275 -1.00 -10.02 -11.32
C GLN A 275 -0.16 -10.55 -12.47
N VAL A 276 -0.71 -11.54 -13.18
CA VAL A 276 -0.05 -12.18 -14.32
C VAL A 276 -1.02 -12.37 -15.48
N ALA A 277 -0.48 -12.39 -16.70
CA ALA A 277 -1.23 -12.81 -17.87
C ALA A 277 -1.39 -14.35 -17.92
N PRO A 278 -2.48 -14.86 -18.51
CA PRO A 278 -2.58 -16.27 -18.83
C PRO A 278 -1.49 -16.68 -19.84
N PRO A 279 -0.99 -17.92 -19.78
CA PRO A 279 -0.14 -18.47 -20.83
C PRO A 279 -0.82 -18.40 -22.21
N PRO A 280 -0.04 -18.23 -23.29
CA PRO A 280 -0.58 -18.23 -24.64
C PRO A 280 -1.22 -19.59 -24.97
N HIS A 281 -2.29 -19.54 -25.76
CA HIS A 281 -2.97 -20.72 -26.32
C HIS A 281 -2.20 -21.34 -27.48
#